data_AF-A0A2S0MB16-F1
#
_entry.id   AF-A0A2S0MB16-F1
#
_cell.length_a   1.000
_cell.length_b   1.000
_cell.length_c   1.000
_cell.angle_alpha   90.00
_cell.angle_beta   90.00
_cell.angle_gamma   90.00
#
_symmetry.space_group_name_H-M   'P 1'
#
loop_
_entity.id
_entity.type
_entity.pdbx_description
1 polymer ?
#
loop_
_entity_poly.entity_id
_entity_poly.type
_entity_poly.pdbx_seq_one_letter_code
_entity_poly.pdbx_strand_id
1 'polypeptide(L)' 'MKPDADHTRDLPARMRARADQDGLAPDNRLRQLADELDAAISGFYAADQTVPVAQFVGAWARARRAWHVYSGEPLL' A
#
# COMPACT_ATOMS: atom_id res chain seq x y z
N MET A 1 10.02 -26.39 3.83
CA MET A 1 9.28 -25.29 3.19
C MET A 1 8.62 -24.49 4.31
N LYS A 2 9.21 -23.35 4.70
CA LYS A 2 8.65 -22.51 5.79
C LYS A 2 7.46 -21.72 5.22
N PRO A 3 6.40 -21.50 6.02
CA PRO A 3 5.15 -20.92 5.54
C PRO A 3 5.32 -19.45 5.17
N ASP A 4 4.54 -19.02 4.19
CA ASP A 4 4.51 -17.72 3.55
C ASP A 4 4.40 -16.58 4.56
N ALA A 5 5.55 -16.03 4.95
CA ALA A 5 5.62 -14.88 5.83
C ALA A 5 5.37 -13.60 5.01
N ASP A 6 4.13 -13.14 5.12
CA ASP A 6 3.73 -11.72 5.17
C ASP A 6 3.19 -11.07 3.88
N HIS A 7 2.00 -11.52 3.46
CA HIS A 7 1.14 -10.84 2.47
C HIS A 7 0.75 -9.39 2.85
N THR A 8 1.04 -8.95 4.08
CA THR A 8 0.72 -7.64 4.64
C THR A 8 1.79 -6.58 4.36
N ARG A 9 3.07 -6.98 4.17
CA ARG A 9 4.18 -6.03 3.90
C ARG A 9 4.17 -5.46 2.49
N ASP A 10 3.48 -6.09 1.56
CA ASP A 10 3.51 -5.70 0.15
C ASP A 10 2.16 -5.18 -0.36
N LEU A 11 1.45 -4.44 0.50
CA LEU A 11 0.19 -3.79 0.13
C LEU A 11 0.33 -2.89 -1.12
N PRO A 12 1.37 -2.04 -1.26
CA PRO A 12 1.56 -1.26 -2.49
C PRO A 12 1.65 -2.11 -3.76
N ALA A 13 2.45 -3.19 -3.78
CA ALA A 13 2.55 -4.02 -4.97
C ALA A 13 1.24 -4.75 -5.29
N ARG A 14 0.53 -5.25 -4.27
CA ARG A 14 -0.79 -5.88 -4.45
C ARG A 14 -1.81 -4.92 -5.06
N MET A 15 -1.82 -3.67 -4.61
CA MET A 15 -2.68 -2.62 -5.14
C MET A 15 -2.38 -2.33 -6.61
N ARG A 16 -1.09 -2.20 -6.99
CA ARG A 16 -0.68 -1.98 -8.39
C ARG A 16 -1.02 -3.17 -9.27
N ALA A 17 -0.65 -4.39 -8.84
CA ALA A 17 -0.92 -5.61 -9.58
C ALA A 17 -2.41 -5.84 -9.82
N ARG A 18 -3.25 -5.54 -8.82
CA ARG A 18 -4.70 -5.63 -8.99
C ARG A 18 -5.23 -4.58 -9.97
N ALA A 19 -4.71 -3.36 -9.91
CA ALA A 19 -5.08 -2.33 -10.89
C ALA A 19 -4.66 -2.69 -12.32
N ASP A 20 -3.53 -3.39 -12.51
CA ASP A 20 -3.10 -3.92 -13.81
C ASP A 20 -4.05 -5.02 -14.29
N GLN A 21 -4.36 -5.98 -13.43
CA GLN A 21 -5.25 -7.11 -13.72
C GLN A 21 -6.65 -6.66 -14.14
N ASP A 22 -7.19 -5.65 -13.46
CA ASP A 22 -8.54 -5.15 -13.71
C ASP A 22 -8.57 -4.07 -14.82
N GLY A 23 -7.42 -3.74 -15.44
CA GLY A 23 -7.35 -2.78 -16.54
C GLY A 23 -7.68 -1.34 -16.15
N LEU A 24 -7.43 -0.95 -14.89
CA LEU A 24 -7.74 0.38 -14.40
C LEU A 24 -6.85 1.45 -15.03
N ALA A 25 -7.42 2.65 -15.20
CA ALA A 25 -6.69 3.82 -15.70
C ALA A 25 -5.37 4.07 -14.93
N PRO A 26 -4.29 4.56 -15.56
CA PRO A 26 -3.00 4.76 -14.90
C PRO A 26 -3.04 5.69 -13.68
N ASP A 27 -3.98 6.63 -13.65
CA ASP A 27 -4.19 7.61 -12.58
C ASP A 27 -5.26 7.18 -11.56
N ASN A 28 -5.71 5.92 -11.59
CA ASN A 28 -6.73 5.45 -10.67
C ASN A 28 -6.27 5.56 -9.19
N ARG A 29 -7.25 5.73 -8.30
CA ARG A 29 -7.00 5.97 -6.89
C ARG A 29 -6.22 4.85 -6.19
N LEU A 30 -6.37 3.60 -6.63
CA LEU A 30 -5.66 2.45 -6.05
C LEU A 30 -4.15 2.56 -6.30
N ARG A 31 -3.73 2.94 -7.51
CA ARG A 31 -2.31 3.19 -7.83
C ARG A 31 -1.75 4.38 -7.08
N GLN A 32 -2.47 5.51 -7.07
CA GLN A 32 -2.04 6.71 -6.34
C GLN A 32 -1.76 6.42 -4.86
N LEU A 33 -2.65 5.67 -4.21
CA LEU A 33 -2.50 5.30 -2.80
C LEU A 33 -1.39 4.27 -2.56
N ALA A 34 -1.15 3.37 -3.53
CA ALA A 34 0.00 2.48 -3.49
C ALA A 34 1.31 3.28 -3.52
N ASP A 35 1.41 4.25 -4.42
CA ASP A 35 2.59 5.11 -4.56
C ASP A 35 2.79 6.01 -3.34
N GLU A 36 1.72 6.59 -2.78
CA GLU A 36 1.76 7.34 -1.52
C GLU A 36 2.31 6.49 -0.37
N LEU A 37 1.84 5.25 -0.23
CA LEU A 37 2.29 4.34 0.83
C LEU A 37 3.74 3.90 0.62
N ASP A 38 4.13 3.57 -0.61
CA ASP A 38 5.49 3.14 -0.96
C ASP A 38 6.53 4.23 -0.69
N ALA A 39 6.21 5.48 -1.03
CA ALA A 39 7.02 6.64 -0.70
C ALA A 39 7.12 6.85 0.82
N ALA A 40 6.02 6.67 1.56
CA ALA A 40 6.00 6.81 3.01
C ALA A 40 6.80 5.70 3.72
N ILE A 41 6.73 4.45 3.24
CA ILE A 41 7.56 3.32 3.71
C ILE A 41 9.03 3.65 3.47
N SER A 42 9.38 4.05 2.24
CA SER A 42 10.76 4.38 1.87
C SER A 42 11.34 5.50 2.72
N GLY A 43 10.57 6.57 2.97
CA GLY A 43 11.02 7.68 3.80
C GLY A 43 11.04 7.38 5.30
N PHE A 44 10.18 6.49 5.79
CA PHE A 44 10.12 6.13 7.21
C PHE A 44 11.28 5.18 7.60
N TYR A 45 11.64 4.25 6.70
CA TYR A 45 12.71 3.27 6.90
C TYR A 45 14.06 3.68 6.29
N ALA A 46 14.18 4.88 5.71
CA ALA A 46 15.45 5.40 5.22
C ALA A 46 16.50 5.50 6.35
N ALA A 47 17.78 5.40 5.99
CA ALA A 47 18.89 5.54 6.94
C ALA A 47 18.82 6.88 7.70
N ASP A 48 18.56 7.96 6.96
CA ASP A 48 18.09 9.23 7.50
C ASP A 48 16.58 9.30 7.29
N GLN A 49 15.81 9.11 8.36
CA GLN A 49 14.35 9.12 8.31
C GLN A 49 13.85 10.48 7.82
N THR A 50 13.10 10.49 6.71
CA THR A 50 12.53 11.70 6.10
C THR A 50 11.02 11.84 6.30
N VAL A 51 10.36 10.76 6.71
CA VAL A 51 8.91 10.70 6.90
C VAL A 51 8.59 10.40 8.37
N PRO A 52 7.82 11.25 9.07
CA PRO A 52 7.41 10.99 10.44
C PRO A 52 6.38 9.85 10.51
N VAL A 53 6.31 9.17 11.67
CA VAL A 53 5.39 8.04 11.89
C VAL A 53 3.93 8.37 11.57
N ALA A 54 3.47 9.59 11.88
CA ALA A 54 2.10 10.00 11.60
C ALA A 54 1.77 10.02 10.10
N GLN A 55 2.73 10.43 9.26
CA GLN A 55 2.56 10.44 7.81
C GLN A 55 2.57 9.01 7.26
N PHE A 56 3.48 8.15 7.76
CA PHE A 56 3.51 6.73 7.41
C PHE A 56 2.19 6.02 7.77
N VAL A 57 1.75 6.11 9.01
CA VAL A 57 0.50 5.48 9.48
C VAL A 57 -0.71 6.06 8.73
N GLY A 58 -0.71 7.36 8.44
CA GLY A 58 -1.76 7.99 7.64
C GLY A 58 -1.84 7.46 6.21
N ALA A 59 -0.69 7.28 5.54
CA ALA A 59 -0.63 6.68 4.21
C ALA A 59 -1.10 5.22 4.24
N TRP A 60 -0.66 4.44 5.23
CA TRP A 60 -1.08 3.05 5.42
C TRP A 60 -2.59 2.93 5.63
N ALA A 61 -3.18 3.75 6.50
CA ALA A 61 -4.62 3.70 6.78
C ALA A 61 -5.46 4.01 5.54
N ARG A 62 -5.04 5.00 4.72
CA ARG A 62 -5.72 5.33 3.45
C ARG A 62 -5.62 4.20 2.44
N ALA A 63 -4.42 3.67 2.22
CA ALA A 63 -4.19 2.53 1.32
C ALA A 63 -4.99 1.30 1.76
N ARG A 64 -4.96 0.97 3.06
CA ARG A 64 -5.65 -0.19 3.62
C ARG A 64 -7.17 -0.09 3.51
N ARG A 65 -7.73 1.09 3.72
CA ARG A 65 -9.16 1.37 3.51
C ARG A 65 -9.54 1.25 2.04
N ALA A 66 -8.77 1.83 1.13
CA ALA A 66 -9.04 1.73 -0.30
C ALA A 66 -8.97 0.28 -0.78
N TRP A 67 -7.98 -0.47 -0.31
CA TRP A 67 -7.87 -1.90 -0.58
C TRP A 67 -9.08 -2.66 -0.07
N HIS A 68 -9.51 -2.45 1.18
CA HIS A 68 -10.72 -3.07 1.73
C HIS A 68 -11.95 -2.81 0.85
N VAL A 69 -12.18 -1.55 0.47
CA VAL A 69 -13.32 -1.15 -0.37
C VAL A 69 -13.25 -1.80 -1.75
N TYR A 70 -12.05 -1.93 -2.32
CA TYR A 70 -11.86 -2.43 -3.67
C TYR A 70 -11.85 -3.97 -3.77
N SER A 71 -11.10 -4.65 -2.91
CA SER A 71 -10.91 -6.10 -2.96
C SER A 71 -11.95 -6.89 -2.16
N GLY A 72 -12.65 -6.23 -1.22
CA GLY A 72 -13.53 -6.87 -0.26
C GLY A 72 -12.81 -7.56 0.90
N GLU A 73 -11.47 -7.50 0.95
CA GLU A 73 -10.72 -8.05 2.09
C GLU A 73 -11.06 -7.30 3.38
N PRO A 74 -11.24 -7.99 4.53
CA PRO A 74 -11.60 -7.35 5.80
C PRO A 74 -10.66 -6.19 6.14
N LEU A 75 -11.20 -5.12 6.73
CA LEU A 75 -10.39 -4.07 7.34
C LEU A 75 -9.94 -4.58 8.71
N LEU A 76 -8.70 -5.05 8.80
CA LEU A 76 -8.09 -5.53 10.05
C LEU A 76 -7.68 -4.37 10.94
#